data_AF-A0A6N9DCP1-F1
#
_entry.id   AF-A0A6N9DCP1-F1
#
_cell.length_a   1.000
_cell.length_b   1.000
_cell.length_c   1.000
_cell.angle_alpha   90.00
_cell.angle_beta   90.00
_cell.angle_gamma   90.00
#
_symmetry.space_group_name_H-M   'P 1'
#
loop_
_entity.id
_entity.type
_entity.pdbx_description
1 polymer ?
#
loop_
_entity_poly.entity_id
_entity_poly.type
_entity_poly.pdbx_seq_one_letter_code
_entity_poly.pdbx_strand_id
1 'polypeptide(L)'
;MAIGRRWAVKDRHGNIIYLTDERWEHIIDPWNHPEMRDFEAHLRDTIRLGQRKQEPLNFHKYRYSKPFDDLVGDNTHIVAIVLFKFREVNGHEIANNYILTAYQKEILTI
;
A
#
# COMPACT_ATOMS: atom_id res chain seq x y z
N MET A 1 18.07 -10.10 -3.71
CA MET A 1 16.65 -9.74 -3.88
C MET A 1 15.83 -10.80 -3.18
N ALA A 2 14.90 -10.43 -2.29
CA ALA A 2 14.06 -11.45 -1.63
C ALA A 2 13.07 -12.02 -2.65
N ILE A 3 13.04 -13.33 -2.78
CA ILE A 3 12.13 -14.08 -3.68
C ILE A 3 10.68 -13.62 -3.40
N GLY A 4 9.92 -13.32 -4.47
CA GLY A 4 8.51 -12.93 -4.39
C GLY A 4 8.21 -11.45 -4.13
N ARG A 5 9.22 -10.56 -4.09
CA ARG A 5 8.97 -9.10 -4.07
C ARG A 5 8.74 -8.58 -5.49
N ARG A 6 7.58 -7.97 -5.69
CA ARG A 6 7.19 -7.33 -6.95
C ARG A 6 7.91 -5.99 -7.15
N TRP A 7 7.92 -5.16 -6.12
CA TRP A 7 8.68 -3.91 -6.07
C TRP A 7 8.79 -3.37 -4.64
N ALA A 8 9.67 -2.40 -4.46
CA ALA A 8 9.76 -1.61 -3.24
C ALA A 8 9.95 -0.12 -3.58
N VAL A 9 9.34 0.76 -2.79
CA VAL A 9 9.51 2.21 -2.91
C VAL A 9 9.74 2.83 -1.54
N LYS A 10 10.32 4.03 -1.55
CA LYS A 10 10.54 4.84 -0.34
C LYS A 10 9.38 5.82 -0.17
N ASP A 11 8.76 5.86 1.00
CA ASP A 11 7.75 6.87 1.33
C ASP A 11 8.41 8.24 1.64
N ARG A 12 7.59 9.29 1.78
CA ARG A 12 8.04 10.64 2.17
C ARG A 12 8.77 10.71 3.52
N HIS A 13 8.63 9.70 4.37
CA HIS A 13 9.26 9.60 5.69
C HIS A 13 10.53 8.74 5.67
N GLY A 14 10.93 8.25 4.50
CA GLY A 14 12.12 7.46 4.28
C GLY A 14 11.98 5.96 4.54
N ASN A 15 10.77 5.46 4.79
CA ASN A 15 10.51 4.04 4.99
C ASN A 15 10.48 3.31 3.65
N ILE A 16 11.20 2.19 3.57
CA ILE A 16 11.08 1.27 2.43
C ILE A 16 9.83 0.41 2.66
N ILE A 17 8.92 0.45 1.70
CA ILE A 17 7.66 -0.29 1.69
C ILE A 17 7.62 -1.12 0.42
N TYR A 18 7.29 -2.39 0.53
CA TYR A 18 7.26 -3.30 -0.61
C TYR A 18 5.88 -3.95 -0.82
N LEU A 19 5.69 -4.40 -2.05
CA LEU A 19 4.58 -5.26 -2.47
C LEU A 19 5.17 -6.60 -2.94
N THR A 20 4.51 -7.70 -2.62
CA THR A 20 4.83 -9.03 -3.14
C THR A 20 3.92 -9.39 -4.30
N ASP A 21 4.33 -10.32 -5.15
CA ASP A 21 3.48 -10.81 -6.25
C ASP A 21 2.22 -11.47 -5.70
N GLU A 22 2.35 -12.35 -4.69
CA GLU A 22 1.21 -12.99 -4.00
C GLU A 22 0.20 -11.96 -3.46
N ARG A 23 0.69 -10.86 -2.86
CA ARG A 23 -0.21 -9.82 -2.35
C ARG A 23 -0.86 -9.02 -3.47
N TRP A 24 -0.15 -8.79 -4.57
CA TRP A 24 -0.74 -8.13 -5.74
C TRP A 24 -1.86 -8.98 -6.35
N GLU A 25 -1.61 -10.26 -6.57
CA GLU A 25 -2.60 -11.22 -7.06
C GLU A 25 -3.83 -11.27 -6.14
N HIS A 26 -3.61 -11.28 -4.82
CA HIS A 26 -4.72 -11.23 -3.87
C HIS A 26 -5.50 -9.91 -3.93
N ILE A 27 -4.84 -8.76 -4.10
CA ILE A 27 -5.52 -7.46 -4.22
C ILE A 27 -6.44 -7.45 -5.44
N ILE A 28 -5.94 -7.83 -6.61
CA ILE A 28 -6.68 -7.73 -7.88
C ILE A 28 -7.59 -8.93 -8.16
N ASP A 29 -7.70 -9.87 -7.21
CA ASP A 29 -8.57 -11.02 -7.32
C ASP A 29 -10.02 -10.58 -7.59
N PRO A 30 -10.79 -11.30 -8.43
CA PRO A 30 -12.17 -10.95 -8.77
C PRO A 30 -13.10 -10.75 -7.56
N TRP A 31 -12.79 -11.35 -6.41
CA TRP A 31 -13.58 -11.26 -5.18
C TRP A 31 -13.10 -10.18 -4.20
N ASN A 32 -11.99 -9.50 -4.50
CA ASN A 32 -11.41 -8.46 -3.66
C ASN A 32 -11.52 -7.09 -4.32
N HIS A 33 -10.47 -6.63 -5.01
CA HIS A 33 -10.37 -5.31 -5.61
C HIS A 33 -9.96 -5.41 -7.09
N PRO A 34 -10.79 -6.05 -7.95
CA PRO A 34 -10.46 -6.20 -9.38
C PRO A 34 -10.26 -4.86 -10.09
N GLU A 35 -10.85 -3.78 -9.59
CA GLU A 35 -10.66 -2.42 -10.11
C GLU A 35 -9.21 -1.93 -9.99
N MET A 36 -8.39 -2.53 -9.14
CA MET A 36 -6.99 -2.16 -8.97
C MET A 36 -6.08 -2.66 -10.09
N ARG A 37 -6.54 -3.57 -10.97
CA ARG A 37 -5.70 -4.29 -11.95
C ARG A 37 -4.79 -3.38 -12.78
N ASP A 38 -5.30 -2.23 -13.20
CA ASP A 38 -4.59 -1.28 -14.06
C ASP A 38 -3.94 -0.11 -13.28
N PHE A 39 -4.06 -0.12 -11.95
CA PHE A 39 -3.70 1.00 -11.07
C PHE A 39 -2.49 0.71 -10.18
N GLU A 40 -1.64 -0.26 -10.55
CA GLU A 40 -0.43 -0.57 -9.78
C GLU A 40 0.54 0.63 -9.69
N ALA A 41 0.67 1.42 -10.76
CA ALA A 41 1.48 2.63 -10.77
C ALA A 41 0.94 3.68 -9.78
N HIS A 42 -0.38 3.87 -9.78
CA HIS A 42 -1.08 4.74 -8.86
C HIS A 42 -0.91 4.30 -7.40
N LEU A 43 -0.90 2.99 -7.15
CA LEU A 43 -0.57 2.44 -5.84
C LEU A 43 0.86 2.80 -5.41
N ARG A 44 1.87 2.69 -6.30
CA ARG A 44 3.24 3.12 -5.99
C ARG A 44 3.30 4.60 -5.63
N ASP A 45 2.60 5.45 -6.37
CA ASP A 45 2.54 6.89 -6.11
C ASP A 45 1.80 7.21 -4.81
N THR A 46 0.78 6.44 -4.48
CA THR A 46 0.07 6.52 -3.18
C THR A 46 1.02 6.27 -2.02
N ILE A 47 1.90 5.27 -2.13
CA ILE A 47 2.90 5.00 -1.09
C ILE A 47 3.97 6.10 -1.02
N ARG A 48 4.43 6.59 -2.18
CA ARG A 48 5.50 7.60 -2.25
C ARG A 48 5.06 8.97 -1.74
N LEU A 49 3.90 9.44 -2.21
CA LEU A 49 3.48 10.84 -2.12
C LEU A 49 2.19 11.03 -1.31
N GLY A 50 1.44 9.96 -1.05
CA GLY A 50 0.15 10.03 -0.38
C GLY A 50 0.24 10.50 1.07
N GLN A 51 -0.92 10.89 1.60
CA GLN A 51 -1.06 11.14 3.02
C GLN A 51 -1.01 9.83 3.80
N ARG A 52 -0.31 9.83 4.92
CA ARG A 52 -0.18 8.68 5.81
C ARG A 52 -0.87 8.96 7.14
N LYS A 53 -1.75 8.07 7.57
CA LYS A 53 -2.42 8.10 8.88
C LYS A 53 -2.28 6.75 9.57
N GLN A 54 -1.89 6.75 10.84
CA GLN A 54 -1.86 5.53 11.66
C GLN A 54 -3.30 5.14 12.04
N GLU A 55 -3.60 3.84 12.00
CA GLU A 55 -4.90 3.34 12.46
C GLU A 55 -4.97 3.39 14.00
N PRO A 56 -6.05 3.90 14.61
CA PRO A 56 -6.10 4.13 16.06
C PRO A 56 -5.90 2.87 16.93
N LEU A 57 -6.36 1.72 16.45
CA LEU A 57 -6.38 0.47 17.22
C LEU A 57 -5.18 -0.45 16.95
N ASN A 58 -4.36 -0.14 15.95
CA ASN A 58 -3.20 -0.97 15.61
C ASN A 58 -2.02 -0.10 15.20
N PHE A 59 -1.05 0.04 16.11
CA PHE A 59 0.11 0.91 15.92
C PHE A 59 1.02 0.47 14.77
N HIS A 60 0.92 -0.77 14.31
CA HIS A 60 1.68 -1.28 13.17
C HIS A 60 0.95 -1.07 11.84
N LYS A 61 -0.29 -0.60 11.85
CA LYS A 61 -1.12 -0.47 10.64
C LYS A 61 -1.25 0.99 10.25
N TYR A 62 -0.81 1.30 9.04
CA TYR A 62 -0.85 2.63 8.47
C TYR A 62 -1.68 2.64 7.20
N ARG A 63 -2.55 3.63 7.09
CA ARG A 63 -3.32 3.93 5.90
C ARG A 63 -2.61 5.00 5.11
N TYR A 64 -2.38 4.73 3.84
CA TYR A 64 -1.93 5.69 2.85
C TYR A 64 -3.11 6.01 1.94
N SER A 65 -3.28 7.28 1.58
CA SER A 65 -4.31 7.69 0.64
C SER A 65 -3.80 8.82 -0.25
N LYS A 66 -4.15 8.76 -1.54
CA LYS A 66 -3.83 9.82 -2.50
C LYS A 66 -4.98 9.98 -3.50
N PRO A 67 -5.38 11.22 -3.83
CA PRO A 67 -6.38 11.46 -4.86
C PRO A 67 -5.84 11.22 -6.27
N PHE A 68 -6.74 10.81 -7.15
CA PHE A 68 -6.54 10.64 -8.59
C PHE A 68 -7.86 10.90 -9.33
N ASP A 69 -7.76 11.42 -10.56
CA ASP A 69 -8.91 11.88 -11.35
C ASP A 69 -9.37 10.84 -12.38
N ASP A 70 -8.65 9.73 -12.53
CA ASP A 70 -8.82 8.70 -13.55
C ASP A 70 -9.17 7.32 -12.98
N LEU A 71 -9.75 7.29 -11.77
CA LEU A 71 -10.19 6.06 -11.11
C LEU A 71 -11.53 5.55 -11.67
N VAL A 72 -11.86 4.30 -11.35
CA VAL A 72 -13.07 3.62 -11.84
C VAL A 72 -14.30 4.12 -11.09
N GLY A 73 -15.34 4.49 -11.85
CA GLY A 73 -16.60 5.00 -11.30
C GLY A 73 -16.41 6.34 -10.59
N ASP A 74 -17.05 6.51 -9.44
CA ASP A 74 -16.99 7.75 -8.65
C ASP A 74 -15.86 7.74 -7.59
N ASN A 75 -14.94 6.79 -7.69
CA ASN A 75 -13.80 6.74 -6.76
C ASN A 75 -12.88 7.93 -6.98
N THR A 76 -12.38 8.49 -5.89
CA THR A 76 -11.52 9.69 -5.94
C THR A 76 -10.12 9.43 -5.42
N HIS A 77 -9.91 8.34 -4.67
CA HIS A 77 -8.63 8.04 -4.04
C HIS A 77 -8.26 6.57 -4.19
N ILE A 78 -6.95 6.33 -4.28
CA ILE A 78 -6.40 5.02 -3.91
C ILE A 78 -6.06 5.05 -2.44
N VAL A 79 -6.45 3.98 -1.76
CA VAL A 79 -6.13 3.71 -0.37
C VAL A 79 -5.27 2.46 -0.29
N ALA A 80 -4.15 2.54 0.39
CA ALA A 80 -3.28 1.40 0.67
C ALA A 80 -3.13 1.20 2.17
N ILE A 81 -3.18 -0.05 2.61
CA ILE A 81 -2.94 -0.42 4.00
C ILE A 81 -1.57 -1.07 4.09
N VAL A 82 -0.68 -0.49 4.88
CA VAL A 82 0.69 -0.95 5.08
C VAL A 82 0.86 -1.42 6.51
N LEU A 83 1.45 -2.60 6.69
CA LEU A 83 1.90 -3.09 7.98
C LEU A 83 3.38 -2.80 8.18
N PHE A 84 3.71 -2.11 9.26
CA PHE A 84 5.05 -1.80 9.71
C PHE A 84 5.48 -2.86 10.72
N LYS A 85 6.41 -3.72 10.30
CA LYS A 85 6.97 -4.78 11.14
C LYS A 85 8.48 -4.72 11.10
N PHE A 86 9.10 -5.40 12.05
CA PHE A 86 10.53 -5.69 12.05
C PHE A 86 10.74 -7.18 11.83
N ARG A 87 11.89 -7.53 11.25
CA ARG A 87 12.38 -8.90 11.16
C ARG A 87 13.80 -8.92 11.68
N GLU A 88 14.15 -9.94 12.46
CA GLU A 88 15.53 -10.16 12.84
C GLU A 88 16.30 -10.86 11.71
N VAL A 89 17.47 -10.32 11.39
CA VAL A 89 18.44 -10.94 10.47
C VAL A 89 19.82 -10.79 11.10
N ASN A 90 20.47 -11.93 11.39
CA ASN A 90 21.79 -11.98 12.03
C ASN A 90 21.85 -11.13 13.31
N GLY A 91 20.85 -11.22 14.19
CA GLY A 91 20.77 -10.46 15.44
C GLY A 91 20.45 -8.97 15.28
N HIS A 92 20.18 -8.49 14.05
CA HIS A 92 19.80 -7.10 13.80
C HIS A 92 18.33 -7.01 13.37
N GLU A 93 17.58 -6.09 13.98
CA GLU A 93 16.23 -5.77 13.53
C GLU A 93 16.29 -4.93 12.25
N ILE A 94 15.68 -5.47 11.19
CA ILE A 94 15.50 -4.77 9.91
C ILE A 94 14.01 -4.47 9.69
N ALA A 95 13.73 -3.28 9.14
CA ALA A 95 12.38 -2.90 8.77
C ALA A 95 11.81 -3.87 7.72
N ASN A 96 10.57 -4.28 7.91
CA ASN A 96 9.83 -5.22 7.08
C ASN A 96 8.42 -4.69 6.81
N ASN A 97 8.36 -3.50 6.19
CA ASN A 97 7.09 -2.82 5.92
C ASN A 97 6.52 -3.30 4.58
N TYR A 98 5.28 -3.77 4.58
CA TYR A 98 4.65 -4.32 3.38
C TYR A 98 3.20 -3.90 3.22
N ILE A 99 2.75 -3.85 1.97
CA ILE A 99 1.35 -3.60 1.63
C ILE A 99 0.54 -4.85 1.93
N LEU A 100 -0.49 -4.68 2.76
CA LEU A 100 -1.43 -5.74 3.12
C LEU A 100 -2.59 -5.82 2.10
N THR A 101 -3.13 -4.67 1.71
CA THR A 101 -4.20 -4.53 0.71
C THR A 101 -4.20 -3.10 0.13
N ALA A 102 -4.84 -2.90 -1.01
CA ALA A 102 -5.12 -1.60 -1.61
C ALA A 102 -6.44 -1.65 -2.38
N TYR A 103 -7.12 -0.52 -2.46
CA TYR A 103 -8.42 -0.38 -3.13
C TYR A 103 -8.70 1.06 -3.54
N GLN A 104 -9.66 1.23 -4.45
CA GLN A 104 -10.19 2.54 -4.79
C GLN A 104 -11.33 2.90 -3.82
N LYS A 105 -11.41 4.17 -3.43
CA LYS A 105 -12.47 4.66 -2.54
C LYS A 105 -12.82 6.11 -2.84
N GLU A 106 -14.12 6.40 -2.87
CA GLU A 106 -14.60 7.77 -2.72
C GLU A 106 -14.32 8.29 -1.30
N ILE A 107 -13.53 9.37 -1.21
CA ILE A 107 -13.32 10.11 0.02
C ILE A 107 -13.82 11.54 -0.21
N LEU A 108 -14.95 11.86 0.43
CA LEU A 108 -15.47 13.21 0.48
C LEU A 108 -14.50 14.04 1.34
N THR A 109 -13.77 14.95 0.70
CA THR A 109 -12.98 15.94 1.41
C THR A 109 -13.94 17.08 1.72
N ILE A 110 -14.36 17.16 2.99
CA ILE A 110 -15.22 18.24 3.52
C ILE A 110 -14.37 19.49 3.78
#